data_AF-A0A3S1DHJ6-F1
#
_entry.id   AF-A0A3S1DHJ6-F1
#
_cell.length_a   1.000
_cell.length_b   1.000
_cell.length_c   1.000
_cell.angle_alpha   90.00
_cell.angle_beta   90.00
_cell.angle_gamma   90.00
#
_symmetry.space_group_name_H-M   'P 1'
#
loop_
_entity.id
_entity.type
_entity.pdbx_description
1 polymer ?
#
loop_
_entity_poly.entity_id
_entity_poly.type
_entity_poly.pdbx_seq_one_letter_code
_entity_poly.pdbx_strand_id
1 'polypeptide(L)'
;MIAVLVSETYREQVNEALIGTKVIYEHYGKLTWTDLELCIQRIRNMDEVDLLILDTNITGQPQDIVKAVKNYRLVREYERVLVIIPDDMELAESLAALQVYDFVVN
;
A
#
# COMPACT_ATOMS: atom_id res chain seq x y z
N MET A 1 -1.63 8.72 -11.15
CA MET A 1 -2.86 8.03 -10.70
C MET A 1 -2.52 7.11 -9.56
N ILE A 2 -3.34 7.16 -8.52
CA ILE A 2 -3.02 6.57 -7.23
C ILE A 2 -4.03 5.48 -6.92
N ALA A 3 -3.52 4.34 -6.45
CA ALA A 3 -4.31 3.30 -5.82
C ALA A 3 -4.01 3.29 -4.32
N VAL A 4 -5.06 3.27 -3.51
CA VAL A 4 -4.96 3.36 -2.04
C VAL A 4 -5.56 2.12 -1.41
N LEU A 5 -4.82 1.50 -0.52
CA LEU A 5 -5.24 0.38 0.30
C LEU A 5 -4.75 0.65 1.73
N VAL A 6 -5.57 1.24 2.58
CA VAL A 6 -5.17 1.57 3.96
C VAL A 6 -6.24 1.17 4.96
N SER A 7 -5.86 0.99 6.21
CA SER A 7 -6.76 0.82 7.35
C SER A 7 -7.56 2.10 7.61
N GLU A 8 -8.70 1.97 8.29
CA GLU A 8 -9.59 3.11 8.60
C GLU A 8 -8.86 4.20 9.41
N THR A 9 -7.86 3.83 10.22
CA THR A 9 -7.07 4.74 11.05
C THR A 9 -6.40 5.86 10.25
N TYR A 10 -5.93 5.58 9.03
CA TYR A 10 -5.21 6.55 8.20
C TYR A 10 -6.09 7.21 7.15
N ARG A 11 -7.39 6.89 7.10
CA ARG A 11 -8.30 7.36 6.04
C ARG A 11 -8.33 8.88 5.91
N GLU A 12 -8.50 9.59 7.02
CA GLU A 12 -8.60 11.06 7.01
C GLU A 12 -7.29 11.70 6.50
N GLN A 13 -6.16 11.29 7.08
CA GLN A 13 -4.82 11.79 6.72
C GLN A 13 -4.48 11.52 5.25
N VAL A 14 -4.78 10.33 4.74
CA VAL A 14 -4.56 9.98 3.32
C VAL A 14 -5.46 10.81 2.40
N ASN A 15 -6.75 10.98 2.74
CA ASN A 15 -7.65 11.79 1.93
C ASN A 15 -7.20 13.25 1.87
N GLU A 16 -6.76 13.82 2.98
CA GLU A 16 -6.22 15.19 3.02
C GLU A 16 -4.96 15.33 2.16
N ALA A 17 -4.02 14.38 2.27
CA ALA A 17 -2.78 14.39 1.49
C ALA A 17 -3.01 14.21 -0.02
N LEU A 18 -4.12 13.60 -0.42
CA LEU A 18 -4.46 13.29 -1.81
C LEU A 18 -5.40 14.31 -2.46
N ILE A 19 -5.76 15.41 -1.80
CA ILE A 19 -6.61 16.46 -2.38
C ILE A 19 -6.03 16.94 -3.72
N GLY A 20 -6.87 16.91 -4.76
CA GLY A 20 -6.48 17.34 -6.11
C GLY A 20 -5.69 16.30 -6.92
N THR A 21 -5.44 15.11 -6.35
CA THR A 21 -4.83 13.99 -7.08
C THR A 21 -5.89 13.03 -7.65
N LYS A 22 -5.59 12.36 -8.76
CA LYS A 22 -6.48 11.36 -9.37
C LYS A 22 -6.31 10.00 -8.69
N VAL A 23 -7.17 9.69 -7.72
CA VAL A 23 -7.33 8.36 -7.12
C VAL A 23 -8.23 7.51 -8.01
N ILE A 24 -7.76 6.33 -8.41
CA ILE A 24 -8.47 5.42 -9.33
C ILE A 24 -8.92 4.11 -8.66
N TYR A 25 -8.41 3.85 -7.47
CA TYR A 25 -8.82 2.73 -6.65
C TYR A 25 -8.60 3.09 -5.18
N GLU A 26 -9.58 2.79 -4.33
CA GLU A 26 -9.46 3.01 -2.90
C GLU A 26 -10.12 1.88 -2.11
N HIS A 27 -9.47 1.52 -1.01
CA HIS A 27 -10.07 0.72 0.06
C HIS A 27 -9.61 1.28 1.39
N TYR A 28 -10.58 1.48 2.28
CA TYR A 28 -10.38 1.85 3.67
C TYR A 28 -10.96 0.75 4.56
N GLY A 29 -10.13 0.19 5.43
CA GLY A 29 -10.55 -0.86 6.37
C GLY A 29 -9.60 -2.05 6.45
N LYS A 30 -9.92 -2.98 7.35
CA LYS A 30 -9.14 -4.22 7.50
C LYS A 30 -9.50 -5.20 6.39
N LEU A 31 -8.47 -5.83 5.81
CA LEU A 31 -8.58 -6.90 4.84
C LEU A 31 -8.01 -8.20 5.38
N THR A 32 -8.63 -9.31 4.99
CA THR A 32 -7.98 -10.62 5.07
C THR A 32 -6.89 -10.73 4.02
N TRP A 33 -5.96 -11.69 4.16
CA TRP A 33 -4.96 -11.96 3.11
C TRP A 33 -5.62 -12.17 1.74
N THR A 34 -6.68 -12.97 1.67
CA THR A 34 -7.38 -13.28 0.42
C THR A 34 -7.94 -12.02 -0.24
N ASP A 35 -8.55 -11.12 0.54
CA ASP A 35 -9.12 -9.89 0.00
C ASP A 35 -8.03 -8.92 -0.45
N LEU A 36 -6.94 -8.79 0.33
CA LEU A 36 -5.78 -8.00 -0.06
C LEU A 36 -5.18 -8.52 -1.37
N GLU A 37 -5.02 -9.83 -1.51
CA GLU A 37 -4.50 -10.44 -2.74
C GLU A 37 -5.41 -10.13 -3.94
N LEU A 38 -6.72 -10.18 -3.78
CA LEU A 38 -7.67 -9.79 -4.83
C LEU A 38 -7.59 -8.30 -5.18
N CYS A 39 -7.46 -7.42 -4.20
CA CYS A 39 -7.24 -5.99 -4.42
C CYS A 39 -5.97 -5.74 -5.23
N ILE A 40 -4.84 -6.36 -4.83
CA ILE A 40 -3.57 -6.24 -5.54
C ILE A 40 -3.66 -6.77 -6.97
N GLN A 41 -4.33 -7.91 -7.18
CA GLN A 41 -4.57 -8.47 -8.52
C GLN A 41 -5.41 -7.53 -9.39
N ARG A 42 -6.38 -6.82 -8.83
CA ARG A 42 -7.17 -5.82 -9.57
C ARG A 42 -6.31 -4.61 -9.92
N ILE A 43 -5.60 -4.05 -8.95
CA ILE A 43 -4.78 -2.84 -9.15
C ILE A 43 -3.66 -3.10 -10.16
N ARG A 44 -2.95 -4.23 -10.05
CA ARG A 44 -1.84 -4.53 -10.98
C ARG A 44 -2.29 -4.65 -12.44
N ASN A 45 -3.54 -5.04 -12.66
CA ASN A 45 -4.17 -5.23 -13.98
C ASN A 45 -4.85 -3.96 -14.51
N MET A 46 -4.85 -2.85 -13.76
CA MET A 46 -5.27 -1.55 -14.30
C MET A 46 -4.24 -1.09 -15.33
N ASP A 47 -4.58 -0.13 -16.18
CA ASP A 47 -3.64 0.36 -17.20
C ASP A 47 -2.67 1.43 -16.63
N GLU A 48 -3.07 2.10 -15.55
CA GLU A 48 -2.64 3.48 -15.30
C GLU A 48 -2.44 3.75 -13.79
N VAL A 49 -1.59 2.98 -13.10
CA VAL A 49 -1.30 3.15 -11.65
C VAL A 49 0.16 3.56 -11.46
N ASP A 50 0.41 4.83 -11.12
CA ASP A 50 1.77 5.38 -10.93
C ASP A 50 2.29 5.17 -9.49
N LEU A 51 1.36 5.06 -8.54
CA LEU A 51 1.65 4.92 -7.12
C LEU A 51 0.61 4.01 -6.45
N LEU A 52 1.10 3.00 -5.73
CA LEU A 52 0.34 2.21 -4.78
C LEU A 52 0.67 2.64 -3.34
N ILE A 53 -0.35 3.01 -2.57
CA ILE A 53 -0.24 3.34 -1.15
C ILE A 53 -0.83 2.19 -0.34
N LEU A 54 -0.06 1.67 0.61
CA LEU A 54 -0.42 0.62 1.54
C LEU A 54 -0.14 1.08 2.98
N ASP A 55 -0.82 0.54 3.97
CA ASP A 55 -0.31 0.57 5.36
C ASP A 55 -0.16 -0.84 5.92
N THR A 56 0.70 -1.03 6.92
CA THR A 56 0.94 -2.35 7.50
C THR A 56 -0.20 -2.86 8.38
N ASN A 57 -1.08 -1.96 8.80
CA ASN A 57 -2.26 -2.25 9.59
C ASN A 57 -3.48 -2.61 8.73
N ILE A 58 -3.42 -2.60 7.41
CA ILE A 58 -4.57 -3.00 6.59
C ILE A 58 -4.83 -4.50 6.77
N THR A 59 -3.81 -5.28 7.11
CA THR A 59 -3.94 -6.68 7.54
C THR A 59 -3.66 -6.82 9.03
N GLY A 60 -3.85 -8.03 9.56
CA GLY A 60 -3.38 -8.39 10.90
C GLY A 60 -1.96 -8.96 10.93
N GLN A 61 -1.29 -9.04 9.78
CA GLN A 61 -0.04 -9.79 9.59
C GLN A 61 0.91 -9.03 8.67
N PRO A 62 2.00 -8.44 9.19
CA PRO A 62 2.89 -7.59 8.40
C PRO A 62 3.54 -8.28 7.19
N GLN A 63 3.79 -9.59 7.28
CA GLN A 63 4.29 -10.42 6.17
C GLN A 63 3.37 -10.43 4.95
N ASP A 64 2.07 -10.19 5.14
CA ASP A 64 1.10 -10.13 4.04
C ASP A 64 1.34 -8.92 3.16
N ILE A 65 1.79 -7.80 3.74
CA ILE A 65 2.15 -6.59 2.99
C ILE A 65 3.36 -6.86 2.10
N VAL A 66 4.39 -7.50 2.66
CA VAL A 66 5.58 -7.89 1.89
C VAL A 66 5.19 -8.78 0.72
N LYS A 67 4.29 -9.75 0.94
CA LYS A 67 3.80 -10.65 -0.09
C LYS A 67 2.95 -9.91 -1.15
N ALA A 68 2.10 -8.98 -0.73
CA ALA A 68 1.29 -8.13 -1.59
C ALA A 68 2.16 -7.24 -2.49
N VAL A 69 3.16 -6.56 -1.93
CA VAL A 69 4.11 -5.73 -2.68
C VAL A 69 4.90 -6.56 -3.68
N LYS A 70 5.40 -7.74 -3.28
CA LYS A 70 6.07 -8.66 -4.21
C LYS A 70 5.16 -9.07 -5.36
N ASN A 71 3.90 -9.41 -5.09
CA ASN A 71 2.93 -9.79 -6.12
C ASN A 71 2.64 -8.62 -7.09
N TYR A 72 2.47 -7.41 -6.57
CA TYR A 72 2.31 -6.20 -7.39
C TYR A 72 3.52 -5.96 -8.32
N ARG A 73 4.73 -6.07 -7.79
CA ARG A 73 5.99 -5.86 -8.52
C ARG A 73 6.26 -6.89 -9.62
N LEU A 74 5.63 -8.07 -9.59
CA LEU A 74 5.76 -9.05 -10.68
C LEU A 74 5.28 -8.52 -12.04
N VAL A 75 4.33 -7.56 -12.02
CA VAL A 75 3.76 -6.96 -13.23
C VAL A 75 4.19 -5.50 -13.36
N ARG A 76 4.33 -4.80 -12.23
CA ARG A 76 4.60 -3.35 -12.17
C ARG A 76 5.94 -3.08 -11.49
N GLU A 77 7.02 -3.52 -12.16
CA GLU A 77 8.39 -3.47 -11.62
C GLU A 77 8.83 -2.06 -11.24
N TYR A 78 8.48 -1.04 -12.02
CA TYR A 78 9.00 0.33 -11.89
C TYR A 78 8.06 1.32 -11.17
N GLU A 79 6.80 0.93 -10.90
CA GLU A 79 5.82 1.83 -10.29
C GLU A 79 6.13 2.12 -8.83
N ARG A 80 5.72 3.27 -8.30
CA ARG A 80 6.05 3.60 -6.91
C ARG A 80 5.15 2.83 -5.94
N VAL A 81 5.73 2.42 -4.81
CA VAL A 81 4.99 1.80 -3.70
C VAL A 81 5.37 2.54 -2.43
N LEU A 82 4.37 3.13 -1.79
CA LEU A 82 4.45 3.77 -0.48
C LEU A 82 3.84 2.80 0.54
N VAL A 83 4.56 2.50 1.63
CA VAL A 83 4.03 1.70 2.74
C VAL A 83 4.10 2.53 4.01
N ILE A 84 2.96 2.84 4.58
CA ILE A 84 2.81 3.50 5.88
C ILE A 84 3.02 2.44 6.96
N ILE A 85 3.99 2.67 7.85
CA ILE A 85 4.36 1.76 8.93
C ILE A 85 4.21 2.55 10.23
N PRO A 86 3.57 2.00 11.27
CA PRO A 86 3.57 2.61 12.60
C PRO A 86 4.99 2.72 13.18
N ASP A 87 5.22 3.76 13.99
CA ASP A 87 6.56 4.07 14.54
C ASP A 87 7.14 2.99 15.48
N ASP A 88 6.34 2.00 15.89
CA ASP A 88 6.72 0.95 16.85
C ASP A 88 7.17 -0.38 16.23
N MET A 89 7.23 -0.49 14.90
CA MET A 89 7.53 -1.76 14.22
C MET A 89 8.98 -1.87 13.73
N GLU A 90 9.69 -2.92 14.16
CA GLU A 90 11.00 -3.39 13.63
C GLU A 90 10.93 -3.92 12.17
N LEU A 91 10.01 -3.41 11.33
CA LEU A 91 9.78 -3.85 9.95
C LEU A 91 10.44 -2.98 8.88
N ALA A 92 10.99 -1.83 9.27
CA ALA A 92 11.59 -0.88 8.34
C ALA A 92 12.72 -1.51 7.50
N GLU A 93 13.59 -2.34 8.10
CA GLU A 93 14.70 -2.99 7.39
C GLU A 93 14.23 -3.95 6.30
N SER A 94 13.20 -4.74 6.58
CA SER A 94 12.65 -5.71 5.61
C SER A 94 11.96 -5.03 4.43
N LEU A 95 11.40 -3.83 4.64
CA LEU A 95 10.71 -3.05 3.61
C LEU A 95 11.69 -2.23 2.77
N ALA A 96 12.74 -1.67 3.37
CA ALA A 96 13.82 -0.99 2.66
C ALA A 96 14.53 -1.92 1.66
N ALA A 97 14.73 -3.20 2.02
CA ALA A 97 15.32 -4.20 1.13
C ALA A 97 14.48 -4.47 -0.15
N LEU A 98 13.20 -4.05 -0.17
CA LEU A 98 12.29 -4.19 -1.30
C LEU A 98 12.15 -2.92 -2.14
N GLN A 99 13.02 -1.92 -1.93
CA GLN A 99 12.91 -0.61 -2.60
C GLN A 99 11.59 0.13 -2.31
N VAL A 100 11.01 -0.10 -1.12
CA VAL A 100 9.92 0.72 -0.58
C VAL A 100 10.59 1.92 0.10
N TYR A 101 10.43 3.12 -0.47
CA TYR A 101 11.30 4.27 -0.14
C TYR A 101 10.63 5.46 0.54
N ASP A 102 9.32 5.46 0.76
CA ASP A 102 8.71 6.55 1.49
C ASP A 102 8.17 6.05 2.83
N PHE A 103 8.80 6.53 3.90
CA PHE A 103 8.38 6.36 5.27
C PHE A 103 7.74 7.69 5.68
N VAL A 104 6.46 7.67 6.07
CA VAL A 104 5.89 8.80 6.82
C VAL A 104 6.15 8.50 8.28
N VAL A 105 7.20 9.10 8.81
CA VAL A 105 7.54 9.09 10.24
C VAL A 105 6.70 10.18 10.89
N ASN A 106 5.99 9.87 11.97
CA ASN A 106 5.42 10.91 12.86
C ASN A 106 6.35 11.17 14.04
#